data_AF-A0A231GTJ6-F1
#
_entry.id   AF-A0A231GTJ6-F1
#
_cell.length_a   1.000
_cell.length_b   1.000
_cell.length_c   1.000
_cell.angle_alpha   90.00
_cell.angle_beta   90.00
_cell.angle_gamma   90.00
#
_symmetry.space_group_name_H-M   'P 1'
#
loop_
_entity.id
_entity.type
_entity.pdbx_description
1 polymer ?
#
loop_
_entity_poly.entity_id
_entity_poly.type
_entity_poly.pdbx_seq_one_letter_code
_entity_poly.pdbx_strand_id
1 'polypeptide(L)'
;MNHNTKTDAADFVALERRYRPQIVAGLRAAGLSYGEIRRTLGIPLRQVEKQLGEAAALRAQGYSVAEVAAELGVPAGSMGRILPGPRQDTATERQAEVLSATSHMHGLQIDVLAEFLSVHESSAYAIARVLVDNGWASLAKVQRGRAWLYPKRDVAARYLGWRPSEWEPPLMFAHHYRAVAQARIMLVGSDPQAWVSERVLRHEAGKRLRAEAEARNRKPVLEFSTGREPMPNRPHVHDGWFCGVIDGTYGWWALEVELTEKDPNHLDSALAGAFRSARDAQPHRLVGVLYLCRTERVIAAVTAAKKRLPRELADLPLLFAVGDFDEQWQQHTDKRRAMRAAKSANRHRDNLIRLSKEAS
;
A
#
# COMPACT_ATOMS: atom_id res chain seq x y z
N MET A 1 26.07 -44.47 -21.62
CA MET A 1 25.63 -43.83 -20.36
C MET A 1 25.23 -42.40 -20.70
N ASN A 2 23.94 -42.12 -20.80
CA ASN A 2 23.44 -40.77 -21.07
C ASN A 2 23.43 -39.98 -19.77
N HIS A 3 24.40 -39.07 -19.60
CA HIS A 3 24.38 -38.12 -18.49
C HIS A 3 23.28 -37.08 -18.72
N ASN A 4 22.38 -37.00 -17.75
CA ASN A 4 21.23 -36.11 -17.74
C ASN A 4 21.68 -34.69 -17.32
N THR A 5 22.33 -33.99 -18.24
CA THR A 5 23.01 -32.69 -18.04
C THR A 5 22.13 -31.54 -17.51
N LYS A 6 20.80 -31.69 -17.54
CA LYS A 6 19.87 -30.65 -17.05
C LYS A 6 19.65 -30.67 -15.54
N THR A 7 19.79 -31.83 -14.90
CA THR A 7 19.60 -31.98 -13.44
C THR A 7 20.82 -31.43 -12.69
N ASP A 8 22.03 -31.76 -13.18
CA ASP A 8 23.29 -31.31 -12.59
C ASP A 8 23.42 -29.77 -12.61
N ALA A 9 23.02 -29.11 -13.70
CA ALA A 9 23.09 -27.66 -13.82
C ALA A 9 22.19 -26.93 -12.79
N ALA A 10 21.02 -27.49 -12.46
CA ALA A 10 20.12 -26.92 -11.47
C ALA A 10 20.67 -27.05 -10.04
N ASP A 11 21.29 -28.19 -9.74
CA ASP A 11 21.94 -28.45 -8.45
C ASP A 11 23.20 -27.58 -8.26
N PHE A 12 24.01 -27.39 -9.31
CA PHE A 12 25.14 -26.46 -9.28
C PHE A 12 24.71 -25.01 -9.02
N VAL A 13 23.65 -24.54 -9.68
CA VAL A 13 23.10 -23.19 -9.46
C VAL A 13 22.57 -23.02 -8.03
N ALA A 14 21.97 -24.07 -7.44
CA ALA A 14 21.51 -24.06 -6.07
C ALA A 14 22.68 -24.01 -5.07
N LEU A 15 23.73 -24.80 -5.30
CA LEU A 15 24.98 -24.78 -4.53
C LEU A 15 25.69 -23.42 -4.62
N GLU A 16 25.82 -22.87 -5.83
CA GLU A 16 26.42 -21.55 -6.06
C GLU A 16 25.66 -20.44 -5.31
N ARG A 17 24.32 -20.49 -5.28
CA ARG A 17 23.51 -19.56 -4.48
C ARG A 17 23.76 -19.73 -2.97
N ARG A 18 23.87 -20.97 -2.49
CA ARG A 18 24.07 -21.28 -1.06
C ARG A 18 25.44 -20.81 -0.57
N TYR A 19 26.49 -21.02 -1.36
CA TYR A 19 27.87 -20.68 -1.01
C TYR A 19 28.36 -19.36 -1.62
N ARG A 20 27.44 -18.55 -2.15
CA ARG A 20 27.73 -17.25 -2.76
C ARG A 20 28.56 -16.31 -1.86
N PRO A 21 28.31 -16.20 -0.54
CA PRO A 21 29.13 -15.38 0.33
C PRO A 21 30.61 -15.83 0.34
N GLN A 22 30.86 -17.14 0.44
CA GLN A 22 32.22 -17.70 0.45
C GLN A 22 32.91 -17.55 -0.90
N ILE A 23 32.19 -17.75 -2.01
CA ILE A 23 32.74 -17.57 -3.36
C ILE A 23 33.14 -16.11 -3.58
N VAL A 24 32.26 -15.16 -3.24
CA VAL A 24 32.54 -13.73 -3.38
C VAL A 24 33.74 -13.31 -2.51
N ALA A 25 33.78 -13.75 -1.24
CA ALA A 25 34.90 -13.48 -0.34
C ALA A 25 36.21 -14.09 -0.85
N GLY A 26 36.18 -15.33 -1.35
CA GLY A 26 37.35 -16.01 -1.91
C GLY A 26 37.90 -15.33 -3.17
N LEU A 27 37.02 -14.91 -4.09
CA LEU A 27 37.43 -14.16 -5.27
C LEU A 27 38.04 -12.80 -4.90
N ARG A 28 37.48 -12.13 -3.90
CA ARG A 28 38.05 -10.88 -3.40
C ARG A 28 39.42 -11.08 -2.76
N ALA A 29 39.58 -12.12 -1.95
CA ALA A 29 40.86 -12.50 -1.35
C ALA A 29 41.92 -12.89 -2.39
N ALA A 30 41.49 -13.42 -3.54
CA ALA A 30 42.34 -13.69 -4.70
C ALA A 30 42.72 -12.43 -5.50
N GLY A 31 42.33 -11.23 -5.05
CA GLY A 31 42.72 -9.95 -5.63
C GLY A 31 41.76 -9.40 -6.68
N LEU A 32 40.62 -10.05 -6.95
CA LEU A 32 39.67 -9.53 -7.93
C LEU A 32 38.96 -8.27 -7.42
N SER A 33 38.76 -7.31 -8.32
CA SER A 33 37.93 -6.12 -8.10
C SER A 33 36.44 -6.45 -8.09
N TYR A 34 35.61 -5.53 -7.58
CA TYR A 34 34.15 -5.68 -7.63
C TYR A 34 33.63 -5.82 -9.06
N GLY A 35 34.25 -5.09 -9.99
CA GLY A 35 33.92 -5.17 -11.42
C GLY A 35 34.15 -6.56 -11.99
N GLU A 36 35.27 -7.19 -11.62
CA GLU A 36 35.63 -8.54 -12.05
C GLU A 36 34.73 -9.59 -11.39
N ILE A 37 34.54 -9.53 -10.08
CA ILE A 37 33.66 -10.47 -9.36
C ILE A 37 32.25 -10.46 -9.96
N ARG A 38 31.69 -9.27 -10.22
CA ARG A 38 30.39 -9.14 -10.90
C ARG A 38 30.40 -9.84 -12.25
N ARG A 39 31.44 -9.64 -13.07
CA ARG A 39 31.50 -10.21 -14.42
C ARG A 39 31.62 -11.73 -14.36
N THR A 40 32.48 -12.24 -13.48
CA THR A 40 32.71 -13.68 -13.28
C THR A 40 31.45 -14.39 -12.81
N LEU A 41 30.70 -13.81 -11.87
CA LEU A 41 29.52 -14.44 -11.29
C LEU A 41 28.20 -14.04 -11.95
N GLY A 42 28.22 -13.10 -12.90
CA GLY A 42 27.01 -12.55 -13.52
C GLY A 42 26.06 -11.86 -12.52
N ILE A 43 26.57 -11.32 -11.40
CA ILE A 43 25.75 -10.70 -10.33
C ILE A 43 25.85 -9.17 -10.32
N PRO A 44 24.82 -8.45 -9.85
CA PRO A 44 24.88 -7.00 -9.70
C PRO A 44 25.95 -6.56 -8.68
N LEU A 45 26.59 -5.40 -8.89
CA LEU A 45 27.57 -4.81 -7.96
C LEU A 45 27.03 -4.68 -6.53
N ARG A 46 25.72 -4.37 -6.39
CA ARG A 46 25.05 -4.31 -5.09
C ARG A 46 25.07 -5.65 -4.33
N GLN A 47 25.02 -6.77 -5.04
CA GLN A 47 25.10 -8.09 -4.40
C GLN A 47 26.52 -8.38 -3.93
N VAL A 48 27.54 -7.95 -4.68
CA VAL A 48 28.95 -8.03 -4.26
C VAL A 48 29.14 -7.23 -2.96
N GLU A 49 28.71 -5.96 -2.95
CA GLU A 49 28.76 -5.10 -1.76
C GLU A 49 27.99 -5.69 -0.57
N LYS A 50 26.83 -6.31 -0.80
CA LYS A 50 26.07 -6.94 0.28
C LYS A 50 26.86 -8.04 1.00
N GLN A 51 27.76 -8.74 0.30
CA GLN A 51 28.58 -9.80 0.91
C GLN A 51 29.86 -9.26 1.54
N LEU A 52 30.50 -8.26 0.92
CA LEU A 52 31.82 -7.78 1.31
C LEU A 52 31.77 -6.55 2.22
N GLY A 53 30.83 -5.61 2.00
CA GLY A 53 30.65 -4.41 2.81
C GLY A 53 31.79 -3.39 2.73
N GLU A 54 32.75 -3.56 1.82
CA GLU A 54 33.96 -2.73 1.74
C GLU A 54 33.64 -1.29 1.34
N ALA A 55 32.71 -1.08 0.40
CA ALA A 55 32.36 0.28 -0.01
C ALA A 55 31.79 1.07 1.17
N ALA A 56 30.86 0.46 1.92
CA ALA A 56 30.27 1.07 3.10
C ALA A 56 31.32 1.36 4.19
N ALA A 57 32.26 0.43 4.41
CA ALA A 57 33.34 0.59 5.38
C ALA A 57 34.28 1.76 5.01
N LEU A 58 34.72 1.83 3.75
CA LEU A 58 35.57 2.93 3.27
C LEU A 58 34.84 4.28 3.35
N ARG A 59 33.54 4.33 3.02
CA ARG A 59 32.74 5.55 3.19
C ARG A 59 32.64 5.99 4.65
N ALA A 60 32.51 5.05 5.58
CA ALA A 60 32.47 5.34 7.01
C ALA A 60 33.81 5.88 7.54
N GLN A 61 34.92 5.55 6.89
CA GLN A 61 36.26 6.06 7.17
C GLN A 61 36.53 7.45 6.55
N GLY A 62 35.58 8.01 5.79
CA GLY A 62 35.67 9.36 5.23
C GLY A 62 36.15 9.45 3.77
N TYR A 63 36.46 8.32 3.11
CA TYR A 63 36.87 8.31 1.71
C TYR A 63 35.77 8.86 0.80
N SER A 64 36.16 9.66 -0.20
CA SER A 64 35.26 10.20 -1.23
C SER A 64 34.73 9.09 -2.15
N VAL A 65 33.63 9.38 -2.86
CA VAL A 65 33.03 8.42 -3.80
C VAL A 65 34.00 8.00 -4.91
N ALA A 66 34.87 8.91 -5.36
CA ALA A 66 35.86 8.62 -6.39
C ALA A 66 36.97 7.69 -5.87
N GLU A 67 37.45 7.92 -4.64
CA GLU A 67 38.48 7.08 -4.01
C GLU A 67 37.96 5.66 -3.75
N VAL A 68 36.74 5.54 -3.22
CA VAL A 68 36.11 4.21 -3.02
C VAL A 68 35.91 3.50 -4.37
N ALA A 69 35.52 4.21 -5.42
CA ALA A 69 35.34 3.60 -6.74
C ALA A 69 36.66 3.05 -7.31
N ALA A 70 37.75 3.81 -7.14
CA ALA A 70 39.09 3.38 -7.55
C ALA A 70 39.54 2.14 -6.77
N GLU A 71 39.39 2.15 -5.44
CA GLU A 71 39.77 1.03 -4.57
C GLU A 71 39.03 -0.28 -4.89
N LEU A 72 37.75 -0.16 -5.25
CA LEU A 72 36.91 -1.32 -5.58
C LEU A 72 37.03 -1.74 -7.06
N GLY A 73 37.77 -1.00 -7.89
CA GLY A 73 37.93 -1.25 -9.33
C GLY A 73 36.62 -1.15 -10.11
N VAL A 74 35.83 -0.10 -9.84
CA VAL A 74 34.54 0.17 -10.51
C VAL A 74 34.45 1.62 -10.99
N PRO A 75 33.68 1.92 -12.06
CA PRO A 75 33.47 3.31 -12.47
C PRO A 75 32.77 4.11 -11.38
N ALA A 76 33.21 5.35 -11.12
CA ALA A 76 32.61 6.23 -10.09
C ALA A 76 31.08 6.40 -10.24
N GLY A 77 30.58 6.50 -11.48
CA GLY A 77 29.13 6.56 -11.75
C GLY A 77 28.35 5.28 -11.36
N SER A 78 29.04 4.16 -11.13
CA SER A 78 28.43 2.93 -10.62
C SER A 78 28.27 2.92 -9.09
N MET A 79 28.89 3.86 -8.37
CA MET A 79 28.85 3.89 -6.90
C MET A 79 27.44 4.10 -6.35
N GLY A 80 26.57 4.83 -7.05
CA GLY A 80 25.15 4.95 -6.68
C GLY A 80 24.36 3.63 -6.74
N ARG A 81 24.93 2.58 -7.35
CA ARG A 81 24.37 1.21 -7.36
C ARG A 81 24.96 0.31 -6.27
N ILE A 82 26.08 0.72 -5.68
CA ILE A 82 26.85 0.00 -4.64
C ILE A 82 26.43 0.52 -3.27
N LEU A 83 26.64 1.82 -3.07
CA LEU A 83 26.33 2.50 -1.83
C LEU A 83 24.86 2.93 -1.83
N PRO A 84 24.15 2.78 -0.70
CA PRO A 84 22.92 3.53 -0.51
C PRO A 84 23.24 5.02 -0.64
N GLY A 85 22.36 5.77 -1.32
CA GLY A 85 22.48 7.23 -1.34
C GLY A 85 22.53 7.79 0.08
N PRO A 86 23.05 9.02 0.27
CA PRO A 86 22.99 9.66 1.58
C PRO A 86 21.55 9.63 2.08
N ARG A 87 21.39 9.37 3.39
CA ARG A 87 20.08 9.46 4.02
C ARG A 87 19.55 10.87 3.79
N GLN A 88 18.31 10.94 3.30
CA GLN A 88 17.58 12.16 3.20
C GLN A 88 17.07 12.52 4.59
N ASP A 89 17.28 13.76 5.02
CA ASP A 89 16.73 14.24 6.29
C ASP A 89 15.23 14.55 6.18
N THR A 90 14.77 14.86 4.96
CA THR A 90 13.39 15.25 4.67
C THR A 90 12.82 14.46 3.50
N ALA A 91 11.55 14.10 3.62
CA ALA A 91 10.82 13.45 2.54
C ALA A 91 10.44 14.47 1.46
N THR A 92 10.56 14.09 0.19
CA THR A 92 9.95 14.85 -0.91
C THR A 92 8.44 14.84 -0.80
N GLU A 93 7.74 15.76 -1.46
CA GLU A 93 6.27 15.82 -1.46
C GLU A 93 5.64 14.47 -1.83
N ARG A 94 6.13 13.83 -2.89
CA ARG A 94 5.66 12.50 -3.32
C ARG A 94 5.95 11.42 -2.28
N GLN A 95 7.11 11.46 -1.62
CA GLN A 95 7.42 10.51 -0.55
C GLN A 95 6.52 10.74 0.68
N ALA A 96 6.23 12.00 1.01
CA ALA A 96 5.31 12.37 2.07
C ALA A 96 3.87 11.94 1.76
N GLU A 97 3.43 12.04 0.51
CA GLU A 97 2.14 11.50 0.04
C GLU A 97 2.05 9.99 0.28
N VAL A 98 3.11 9.24 -0.06
CA VAL A 98 3.17 7.78 0.19
C VAL A 98 3.16 7.46 1.68
N LEU A 99 3.97 8.15 2.48
CA LEU A 99 4.03 7.93 3.92
C LEU A 99 2.70 8.27 4.59
N SER A 100 2.03 9.35 4.16
CA SER A 100 0.69 9.71 4.62
C SER A 100 -0.33 8.63 4.26
N ALA A 101 -0.42 8.25 2.99
CA ALA A 101 -1.39 7.25 2.52
C ALA A 101 -1.20 5.89 3.21
N THR A 102 0.05 5.42 3.31
CA THR A 102 0.37 4.15 3.97
C THR A 102 0.14 4.19 5.48
N SER A 103 0.33 5.34 6.14
CA SER A 103 -0.03 5.52 7.56
C SER A 103 -1.52 5.39 7.80
N HIS A 104 -2.33 5.98 6.92
CA HIS A 104 -3.80 5.97 7.01
C HIS A 104 -4.42 4.62 6.64
N MET A 105 -3.76 3.82 5.80
CA MET A 105 -4.31 2.58 5.22
C MET A 105 -3.66 1.29 5.76
N HIS A 106 -2.95 1.33 6.90
CA HIS A 106 -2.17 0.19 7.45
C HIS A 106 -1.02 -0.30 6.54
N GLY A 107 -0.75 0.39 5.43
CA GLY A 107 0.21 0.01 4.40
C GLY A 107 -0.46 -0.21 3.04
N LEU A 108 0.35 -0.37 2.00
CA LEU A 108 -0.12 -0.66 0.64
C LEU A 108 0.76 -1.72 -0.02
N GLN A 109 0.17 -2.66 -0.74
CA GLN A 109 0.95 -3.51 -1.66
C GLN A 109 1.50 -2.67 -2.81
N ILE A 110 2.69 -3.00 -3.30
CA ILE A 110 3.39 -2.17 -4.30
C ILE A 110 2.59 -1.97 -5.60
N ASP A 111 1.81 -2.96 -6.01
CA ASP A 111 0.92 -2.83 -7.16
C ASP A 111 -0.23 -1.84 -6.91
N VAL A 112 -0.82 -1.86 -5.72
CA VAL A 112 -1.83 -0.87 -5.30
C VAL A 112 -1.22 0.52 -5.14
N LEU A 113 0.00 0.61 -4.60
CA LEU A 113 0.76 1.86 -4.50
C LEU A 113 1.08 2.45 -5.88
N ALA A 114 1.37 1.61 -6.87
CA ALA A 114 1.62 2.06 -8.24
C ALA A 114 0.37 2.70 -8.85
N GLU A 115 -0.81 2.10 -8.63
CA GLU A 115 -2.08 2.68 -9.07
C GLU A 115 -2.40 3.98 -8.33
N PHE A 116 -2.19 4.01 -7.01
CA PHE A 116 -2.34 5.21 -6.18
C PHE A 116 -1.51 6.38 -6.71
N LEU A 117 -0.23 6.14 -7.00
CA LEU A 117 0.70 7.15 -7.50
C LEU A 117 0.60 7.43 -8.99
N SER A 118 -0.25 6.70 -9.74
CA SER A 118 -0.34 6.82 -11.19
C SER A 118 0.95 6.47 -11.95
N VAL A 119 1.74 5.50 -11.46
CA VAL A 119 3.04 5.12 -12.03
C VAL A 119 3.12 3.63 -12.37
N HIS A 120 4.23 3.21 -12.98
CA HIS A 120 4.54 1.80 -13.13
C HIS A 120 5.02 1.19 -11.81
N GLU A 121 4.80 -0.11 -11.61
CA GLU A 121 5.24 -0.85 -10.42
C GLU A 121 6.75 -0.67 -10.14
N SER A 122 7.59 -0.59 -11.17
CA SER A 122 9.04 -0.35 -11.02
C SER A 122 9.35 0.99 -10.34
N SER A 123 8.61 2.05 -10.70
CA SER A 123 8.73 3.37 -10.07
C SER A 123 8.22 3.35 -8.63
N ALA A 124 7.12 2.64 -8.35
CA ALA A 124 6.62 2.46 -6.99
C ALA A 124 7.64 1.71 -6.12
N TYR A 125 8.29 0.66 -6.66
CA TYR A 125 9.39 -0.04 -5.99
C TYR A 125 10.59 0.88 -5.71
N ALA A 126 10.96 1.75 -6.66
CA ALA A 126 12.05 2.70 -6.46
C ALA A 126 11.76 3.66 -5.29
N ILE A 127 10.54 4.22 -5.23
CA ILE A 127 10.11 5.08 -4.13
C ILE A 127 10.12 4.30 -2.81
N ALA A 128 9.50 3.13 -2.78
CA ALA A 128 9.46 2.26 -1.60
C ALA A 128 10.88 1.95 -1.09
N ARG A 129 11.82 1.68 -1.99
CA ARG A 129 13.20 1.38 -1.63
C ARG A 129 13.89 2.57 -0.96
N VAL A 130 13.70 3.78 -1.48
CA VAL A 130 14.25 5.01 -0.86
C VAL A 130 13.67 5.20 0.55
N LEU A 131 12.37 5.00 0.74
CA LEU A 131 11.74 5.10 2.07
C LEU A 131 12.29 4.07 3.07
N VAL A 132 12.56 2.85 2.61
CA VAL A 132 13.16 1.78 3.43
C VAL A 132 14.63 2.07 3.74
N ASP A 133 15.42 2.50 2.75
CA ASP A 133 16.85 2.80 2.94
C ASP A 133 17.04 4.02 3.89
N ASN A 134 16.09 4.97 3.88
CA ASN A 134 16.03 6.06 4.86
C ASN A 134 15.56 5.62 6.26
N GLY A 135 15.06 4.39 6.41
CA GLY A 135 14.56 3.87 7.69
C GLY A 135 13.15 4.34 8.04
N TRP A 136 12.43 5.01 7.14
CA TRP A 136 11.09 5.53 7.39
C TRP A 136 9.99 4.48 7.22
N ALA A 137 10.27 3.41 6.48
CA ALA A 137 9.31 2.37 6.17
C ALA A 137 9.93 0.96 6.20
N SER A 138 9.05 -0.04 6.18
CA SER A 138 9.36 -1.45 5.97
C SER A 138 8.72 -1.91 4.66
N LEU A 139 9.39 -2.85 3.99
CA LEU A 139 8.86 -3.56 2.83
C LEU A 139 8.86 -5.06 3.13
N ALA A 140 7.68 -5.66 3.31
CA ALA A 140 7.57 -7.06 3.72
C ALA A 140 6.45 -7.80 2.99
N LYS A 141 6.59 -9.12 2.85
CA LYS A 141 5.55 -9.95 2.25
C LYS A 141 4.59 -10.44 3.34
N VAL A 142 3.47 -9.72 3.50
CA VAL A 142 2.44 -10.06 4.51
C VAL A 142 1.54 -11.19 4.02
N GLN A 143 1.05 -11.13 2.77
CA GLN A 143 0.17 -12.14 2.17
C GLN A 143 0.65 -12.52 0.76
N ARG A 144 -0.12 -13.37 0.05
CA ARG A 144 0.13 -13.66 -1.37
C ARG A 144 0.13 -12.37 -2.21
N GLY A 145 0.94 -12.35 -3.27
CA GLY A 145 1.12 -11.18 -4.14
C GLY A 145 2.39 -10.38 -3.83
N ARG A 146 2.35 -9.07 -4.14
CA ARG A 146 3.47 -8.14 -3.97
C ARG A 146 3.73 -7.83 -2.49
N ALA A 147 4.93 -7.35 -2.19
CA ALA A 147 5.28 -6.88 -0.86
C ALA A 147 4.43 -5.65 -0.48
N TRP A 148 4.19 -5.49 0.82
CA TRP A 148 3.54 -4.34 1.45
C TRP A 148 4.58 -3.34 1.89
N LEU A 149 4.36 -2.08 1.54
CA LEU A 149 5.06 -0.93 2.10
C LEU A 149 4.23 -0.37 3.25
N TYR A 150 4.84 -0.23 4.42
CA TYR A 150 4.22 0.40 5.59
C TYR A 150 5.25 1.18 6.40
N PRO A 151 4.86 2.33 6.97
CA PRO A 151 5.78 3.19 7.72
C PRO A 151 6.19 2.55 9.05
N LYS A 152 7.34 2.99 9.60
CA LYS A 152 7.67 2.72 11.00
C LYS A 152 6.66 3.40 11.91
N ARG A 153 6.49 2.89 13.14
CA ARG A 153 5.44 3.34 14.07
C ARG A 153 5.51 4.83 14.40
N ASP A 154 6.72 5.33 14.60
CA ASP A 154 7.00 6.74 14.88
C ASP A 154 6.71 7.63 13.67
N VAL A 155 7.05 7.16 12.47
CA VAL A 155 6.70 7.85 11.21
C VAL A 155 5.19 7.88 11.04
N ALA A 156 4.51 6.74 11.22
CA ALA A 156 3.04 6.67 11.18
C ALA A 156 2.40 7.66 12.17
N ALA A 157 2.96 7.76 13.38
CA ALA A 157 2.46 8.66 14.41
C ALA A 157 2.54 10.14 13.99
N ARG A 158 3.58 10.55 13.25
CA ARG A 158 3.71 11.92 12.74
C ARG A 158 2.63 12.26 11.73
N TYR A 159 2.29 11.34 10.84
CA TYR A 159 1.26 11.56 9.80
C TYR A 159 -0.16 11.42 10.33
N LEU A 160 -0.37 10.60 11.36
CA LEU A 160 -1.69 10.44 11.99
C LEU A 160 -1.96 11.51 13.05
N GLY A 161 -0.93 12.03 13.73
CA GLY A 161 -1.09 12.94 14.86
C GLY A 161 -1.32 12.23 16.21
N TRP A 162 -1.35 10.89 16.22
CA TRP A 162 -1.35 10.07 17.43
C TRP A 162 -0.51 8.81 17.21
N ARG A 163 -0.09 8.14 18.29
CA ARG A 163 0.68 6.88 18.19
C ARG A 163 -0.27 5.69 17.96
N PRO A 164 -0.32 5.07 16.77
CA PRO A 164 -1.19 3.92 16.53
C PRO A 164 -0.73 2.68 17.31
N SER A 165 -1.68 1.84 17.74
CA SER A 165 -1.43 0.53 18.38
C SER A 165 -1.08 -0.55 17.36
N GLU A 166 -1.91 -0.69 16.32
CA GLU A 166 -1.69 -1.58 15.18
C GLU A 166 -1.19 -0.74 14.00
N TRP A 167 0.13 -0.61 13.80
CA TRP A 167 0.69 0.26 12.74
C TRP A 167 1.13 -0.47 11.48
N GLU A 168 1.32 -1.79 11.56
CA GLU A 168 1.66 -2.63 10.41
C GLU A 168 0.42 -3.36 9.88
N PRO A 169 0.44 -3.87 8.63
CA PRO A 169 -0.69 -4.59 8.07
C PRO A 169 -0.82 -5.96 8.75
N PRO A 170 -1.90 -6.22 9.51
CA PRO A 170 -2.11 -7.51 10.14
C PRO A 170 -2.49 -8.56 9.10
N LEU A 171 -1.89 -9.75 9.18
CA LEU A 171 -2.14 -10.87 8.24
C LEU A 171 -3.63 -11.19 8.11
N MET A 172 -4.37 -11.19 9.22
CA MET A 172 -5.79 -11.54 9.27
C MET A 172 -6.68 -10.62 8.41
N PHE A 173 -6.33 -9.33 8.31
CA PHE A 173 -7.13 -8.31 7.62
C PHE A 173 -6.44 -7.77 6.36
N ALA A 174 -5.29 -8.30 5.96
CA ALA A 174 -4.52 -7.79 4.84
C ALA A 174 -5.32 -7.83 3.51
N HIS A 175 -6.16 -8.84 3.30
CA HIS A 175 -7.06 -8.90 2.13
C HIS A 175 -8.11 -7.79 2.13
N HIS A 176 -8.65 -7.48 3.31
CA HIS A 176 -9.62 -6.41 3.52
C HIS A 176 -8.99 -5.03 3.30
N TYR A 177 -7.88 -4.74 3.98
CA TYR A 177 -7.19 -3.45 3.83
C TYR A 177 -6.68 -3.19 2.42
N ARG A 178 -6.28 -4.25 1.70
CA ARG A 178 -5.97 -4.13 0.27
C ARG A 178 -7.20 -3.67 -0.52
N ALA A 179 -8.36 -4.29 -0.28
CA ALA A 179 -9.58 -3.94 -0.97
C ALA A 179 -10.07 -2.52 -0.63
N VAL A 180 -10.01 -2.11 0.65
CA VAL A 180 -10.33 -0.73 1.06
C VAL A 180 -9.38 0.28 0.40
N ALA A 181 -8.09 -0.03 0.28
CA ALA A 181 -7.15 0.83 -0.43
C ALA A 181 -7.46 0.96 -1.94
N GLN A 182 -7.84 -0.14 -2.58
CA GLN A 182 -8.30 -0.13 -3.97
C GLN A 182 -9.60 0.70 -4.11
N ALA A 183 -10.56 0.54 -3.19
CA ALA A 183 -11.79 1.33 -3.15
C ALA A 183 -11.50 2.83 -3.04
N ARG A 184 -10.62 3.23 -2.12
CA ARG A 184 -10.16 4.61 -2.01
C ARG A 184 -9.64 5.15 -3.36
N ILE A 185 -8.76 4.39 -4.02
CA ILE A 185 -8.16 4.80 -5.30
C ILE A 185 -9.24 4.95 -6.38
N MET A 186 -10.21 4.02 -6.44
CA MET A 186 -11.30 4.08 -7.42
C MET A 186 -12.20 5.29 -7.22
N LEU A 187 -12.55 5.57 -5.96
CA LEU A 187 -13.56 6.57 -5.60
C LEU A 187 -13.00 7.98 -5.63
N VAL A 188 -11.78 8.18 -5.11
CA VAL A 188 -11.21 9.52 -4.89
C VAL A 188 -9.73 9.66 -5.25
N GLY A 189 -9.10 8.60 -5.75
CA GLY A 189 -7.70 8.64 -6.18
C GLY A 189 -6.75 8.92 -5.04
N SER A 190 -5.86 9.92 -5.23
CA SER A 190 -4.84 10.28 -4.24
C SER A 190 -5.19 11.48 -3.37
N ASP A 191 -6.34 12.12 -3.58
CA ASP A 191 -6.78 13.28 -2.82
C ASP A 191 -6.94 12.93 -1.33
N PRO A 192 -6.15 13.55 -0.43
CA PRO A 192 -6.27 13.32 1.01
C PRO A 192 -7.50 14.03 1.63
N GLN A 193 -8.05 15.07 1.00
CA GLN A 193 -9.19 15.82 1.53
C GLN A 193 -10.53 15.13 1.25
N ALA A 194 -10.55 14.26 0.24
CA ALA A 194 -11.73 13.51 -0.15
C ALA A 194 -11.84 12.14 0.55
N TRP A 195 -10.99 11.83 1.54
CA TRP A 195 -10.97 10.53 2.21
C TRP A 195 -10.74 10.65 3.73
N VAL A 196 -11.52 9.91 4.51
CA VAL A 196 -11.27 9.66 5.94
C VAL A 196 -11.13 8.16 6.15
N SER A 197 -9.98 7.69 6.63
CA SER A 197 -9.76 6.25 6.78
C SER A 197 -10.46 5.68 8.02
N GLU A 198 -10.82 4.40 7.97
CA GLU A 198 -11.30 3.60 9.11
C GLU A 198 -10.50 3.89 10.39
N ARG A 199 -9.17 3.99 10.26
CA ARG A 199 -8.29 4.25 11.39
C ARG A 199 -8.55 5.61 12.06
N VAL A 200 -8.77 6.66 11.26
CA VAL A 200 -9.14 8.00 11.77
C VAL A 200 -10.53 7.92 12.40
N LEU A 201 -11.48 7.26 11.74
CA LEU A 201 -12.84 7.08 12.25
C LEU A 201 -12.85 6.36 13.61
N ARG A 202 -12.11 5.26 13.73
CA ARG A 202 -11.95 4.50 14.98
C ARG A 202 -11.27 5.34 16.07
N HIS A 203 -10.25 6.13 15.71
CA HIS A 203 -9.56 6.99 16.67
C HIS A 203 -10.51 8.06 17.24
N GLU A 204 -11.24 8.76 16.38
CA GLU A 204 -12.18 9.80 16.80
C GLU A 204 -13.38 9.22 17.55
N ALA A 205 -13.93 8.10 17.12
CA ALA A 205 -14.98 7.40 17.86
C ALA A 205 -14.48 6.97 19.25
N GLY A 206 -13.24 6.48 19.35
CA GLY A 206 -12.62 6.15 20.63
C GLY A 206 -12.41 7.36 21.55
N LYS A 207 -12.08 8.53 20.99
CA LYS A 207 -12.02 9.78 21.77
C LYS A 207 -13.37 10.18 22.33
N ARG A 208 -14.44 10.11 21.50
CA ARG A 208 -15.81 10.41 21.93
C ARG A 208 -16.28 9.49 23.05
N LEU A 209 -16.10 8.17 22.89
CA LEU A 209 -16.48 7.19 23.91
C LEU A 209 -15.74 7.40 25.24
N ARG A 210 -14.46 7.80 25.19
CA ARG A 210 -13.70 8.15 26.41
C ARG A 210 -14.27 9.37 27.09
N ALA A 211 -14.53 10.44 26.33
CA ALA A 211 -15.09 11.67 26.86
C ALA A 211 -16.50 11.44 27.47
N GLU A 212 -17.35 10.65 26.82
CA GLU A 212 -18.67 10.28 27.34
C GLU A 212 -18.58 9.44 28.62
N ALA A 213 -17.64 8.50 28.69
CA ALA A 213 -17.43 7.67 29.88
C ALA A 213 -16.92 8.51 31.05
N GLU A 214 -15.97 9.42 30.80
CA GLU A 214 -15.44 10.37 31.78
C GLU A 214 -16.54 11.29 32.32
N ALA A 215 -17.36 11.87 31.43
CA ALA A 215 -18.51 12.71 31.83
C ALA A 215 -19.54 11.95 32.68
N ARG A 216 -19.62 10.62 32.56
CA ARG A 216 -20.51 9.75 33.34
C ARG A 216 -19.80 9.09 34.54
N ASN A 217 -18.55 9.45 34.82
CA ASN A 217 -17.70 8.84 35.84
C ASN A 217 -17.64 7.30 35.74
N ARG A 218 -17.47 6.78 34.51
CA ARG A 218 -17.39 5.36 34.19
C ARG A 218 -16.08 5.04 33.47
N LYS A 219 -15.65 3.79 33.56
CA LYS A 219 -14.52 3.31 32.75
C LYS A 219 -14.96 3.20 31.28
N PRO A 220 -14.18 3.72 30.31
CA PRO A 220 -14.52 3.60 28.90
C PRO A 220 -14.41 2.15 28.43
N VAL A 221 -15.45 1.67 27.75
CA VAL A 221 -15.46 0.36 27.06
C VAL A 221 -15.32 0.64 25.56
N LEU A 222 -14.13 0.40 25.02
CA LEU A 222 -13.79 0.65 23.61
C LEU A 222 -14.00 -0.61 22.77
N GLU A 223 -15.24 -1.09 22.76
CA GLU A 223 -15.62 -2.28 21.99
C GLU A 223 -16.53 -1.85 20.84
N PHE A 224 -15.97 -1.86 19.63
CA PHE A 224 -16.67 -1.54 18.40
C PHE A 224 -17.24 -2.83 17.79
N SER A 225 -18.41 -2.74 17.14
CA SER A 225 -18.95 -3.81 16.31
C SER A 225 -18.20 -3.80 14.97
N THR A 226 -17.03 -4.43 14.92
CA THR A 226 -16.23 -4.58 13.69
C THR A 226 -15.93 -6.05 13.42
N GLY A 227 -15.92 -6.46 12.16
CA GLY A 227 -15.46 -7.79 11.75
C GLY A 227 -16.56 -8.73 11.23
N ARG A 228 -16.29 -10.04 11.32
CA ARG A 228 -17.16 -11.10 10.77
C ARG A 228 -18.40 -11.39 11.61
N GLU A 229 -18.31 -11.11 12.91
CA GLU A 229 -19.35 -11.36 13.91
C GLU A 229 -19.66 -10.02 14.61
N PRO A 230 -20.47 -9.16 13.97
CA PRO A 230 -20.82 -7.86 14.53
C PRO A 230 -21.65 -8.06 15.80
N MET A 231 -21.31 -7.27 16.82
CA MET A 231 -21.99 -7.32 18.11
C MET A 231 -23.16 -6.34 18.12
N PRO A 232 -24.40 -6.80 18.37
CA PRO A 232 -25.55 -5.91 18.51
C PRO A 232 -25.29 -4.82 19.56
N ASN A 233 -25.80 -3.62 19.30
CA ASN A 233 -25.74 -2.45 20.20
C ASN A 233 -24.34 -1.91 20.52
N ARG A 234 -23.31 -2.29 19.76
CA ARG A 234 -21.99 -1.65 19.83
C ARG A 234 -21.81 -0.60 18.72
N PRO A 235 -20.99 0.44 18.95
CA PRO A 235 -20.70 1.44 17.92
C PRO A 235 -20.07 0.81 16.68
N HIS A 236 -20.54 1.20 15.50
CA HIS A 236 -20.03 0.74 14.21
C HIS A 236 -19.03 1.75 13.63
N VAL A 237 -17.95 1.24 13.03
CA VAL A 237 -16.96 2.05 12.32
C VAL A 237 -16.91 1.58 10.87
N HIS A 238 -17.10 2.51 9.94
CA HIS A 238 -17.03 2.26 8.50
C HIS A 238 -15.58 2.01 8.04
N ASP A 239 -15.42 1.32 6.90
CA ASP A 239 -14.11 1.10 6.27
C ASP A 239 -13.46 2.38 5.73
N GLY A 240 -14.27 3.42 5.54
CA GLY A 240 -13.82 4.77 5.28
C GLY A 240 -15.00 5.68 4.98
N TRP A 241 -14.75 6.98 4.98
CA TRP A 241 -15.62 7.97 4.36
C TRP A 241 -14.95 8.55 3.14
N PHE A 242 -15.73 8.86 2.12
CA PHE A 242 -15.23 9.53 0.93
C PHE A 242 -16.16 10.63 0.46
N CYS A 243 -15.60 11.69 -0.12
CA CYS A 243 -16.37 12.76 -0.74
C CYS A 243 -16.35 12.58 -2.26
N GLY A 244 -17.49 12.26 -2.87
CA GLY A 244 -17.54 11.91 -4.28
C GLY A 244 -18.96 11.76 -4.82
N VAL A 245 -19.05 11.29 -6.06
CA VAL A 245 -20.32 11.10 -6.77
C VAL A 245 -20.64 9.61 -6.85
N ILE A 246 -21.81 9.21 -6.37
CA ILE A 246 -22.40 7.87 -6.55
C ILE A 246 -23.79 8.07 -7.15
N ASP A 247 -24.08 7.37 -8.25
CA ASP A 247 -25.36 7.42 -8.97
C ASP A 247 -25.88 8.86 -9.20
N GLY A 248 -24.96 9.75 -9.60
CA GLY A 248 -25.24 11.16 -9.88
C GLY A 248 -25.33 12.07 -8.64
N THR A 249 -25.22 11.53 -7.43
CA THR A 249 -25.29 12.31 -6.18
C THR A 249 -23.91 12.58 -5.59
N TYR A 250 -23.53 13.85 -5.52
CA TYR A 250 -22.30 14.30 -4.87
C TYR A 250 -22.50 14.47 -3.35
N GLY A 251 -21.56 13.98 -2.55
CA GLY A 251 -21.55 14.22 -1.11
C GLY A 251 -20.54 13.36 -0.38
N TRP A 252 -20.59 13.39 0.96
CA TRP A 252 -19.84 12.47 1.80
C TRP A 252 -20.60 11.15 1.94
N TRP A 253 -19.93 10.05 1.64
CA TRP A 253 -20.48 8.70 1.70
C TRP A 253 -19.73 7.86 2.71
N ALA A 254 -20.45 7.01 3.43
CA ALA A 254 -19.85 5.90 4.15
C ALA A 254 -19.52 4.77 3.16
N LEU A 255 -18.34 4.16 3.30
CA LEU A 255 -17.94 2.99 2.55
C LEU A 255 -17.91 1.75 3.44
N GLU A 256 -18.43 0.66 2.91
CA GLU A 256 -18.24 -0.71 3.39
C GLU A 256 -17.72 -1.58 2.24
N VAL A 257 -16.71 -2.39 2.52
CA VAL A 257 -16.16 -3.35 1.55
C VAL A 257 -16.45 -4.76 2.04
N GLU A 258 -17.33 -5.48 1.36
CA GLU A 258 -17.71 -6.83 1.76
C GLU A 258 -17.13 -7.88 0.80
N LEU A 259 -16.16 -8.64 1.29
CA LEU A 259 -15.42 -9.60 0.46
C LEU A 259 -15.98 -11.01 0.52
N THR A 260 -16.70 -11.34 1.59
CA THR A 260 -17.20 -12.69 1.87
C THR A 260 -18.62 -12.60 2.39
N GLU A 261 -19.43 -13.62 2.09
CA GLU A 261 -20.77 -13.68 2.65
C GLU A 261 -20.71 -13.92 4.16
N LYS A 262 -21.47 -13.11 4.90
CA LYS A 262 -21.69 -13.24 6.34
C LYS A 262 -22.98 -14.00 6.61
N ASP A 263 -23.11 -14.55 7.81
CA ASP A 263 -24.41 -15.05 8.29
C ASP A 263 -25.47 -13.93 8.15
N PRO A 264 -26.72 -14.25 7.71
CA PRO A 264 -27.76 -13.24 7.53
C PRO A 264 -28.02 -12.37 8.77
N ASN A 265 -27.99 -12.93 9.98
CA ASN A 265 -28.22 -12.16 11.21
C ASN A 265 -27.06 -11.19 11.50
N HIS A 266 -25.83 -11.62 11.20
CA HIS A 266 -24.66 -10.75 11.27
C HIS A 266 -24.75 -9.62 10.26
N LEU A 267 -25.20 -9.91 9.03
CA LEU A 267 -25.33 -8.89 8.01
C LEU A 267 -26.41 -7.86 8.34
N ASP A 268 -27.55 -8.30 8.87
CA ASP A 268 -28.63 -7.42 9.33
C ASP A 268 -28.14 -6.51 10.47
N SER A 269 -27.37 -7.05 11.42
CA SER A 269 -26.76 -6.30 12.53
C SER A 269 -25.72 -5.28 12.04
N ALA A 270 -24.85 -5.68 11.11
CA ALA A 270 -23.84 -4.81 10.53
C ALA A 270 -24.48 -3.65 9.75
N LEU A 271 -25.48 -3.94 8.91
CA LEU A 271 -26.13 -2.93 8.09
C LEU A 271 -26.91 -1.92 8.97
N ALA A 272 -27.61 -2.40 10.00
CA ALA A 272 -28.24 -1.52 10.98
C ALA A 272 -27.22 -0.64 11.73
N GLY A 273 -26.06 -1.21 12.08
CA GLY A 273 -24.92 -0.49 12.66
C GLY A 273 -24.39 0.61 11.73
N ALA A 274 -24.18 0.28 10.45
CA ALA A 274 -23.71 1.20 9.43
C ALA A 274 -24.69 2.38 9.23
N PHE A 275 -25.99 2.14 9.17
CA PHE A 275 -26.99 3.21 9.02
C PHE A 275 -27.03 4.14 10.24
N ARG A 276 -26.96 3.59 11.45
CA ARG A 276 -26.87 4.41 12.68
C ARG A 276 -25.60 5.26 12.71
N SER A 277 -24.45 4.65 12.39
CA SER A 277 -23.16 5.36 12.36
C SER A 277 -23.15 6.46 11.29
N ALA A 278 -23.73 6.20 10.12
CA ALA A 278 -23.84 7.19 9.06
C ALA A 278 -24.79 8.35 9.41
N ARG A 279 -25.91 8.07 10.07
CA ARG A 279 -26.84 9.09 10.59
C ARG A 279 -26.15 10.01 11.60
N ASP A 280 -25.36 9.43 12.51
CA ASP A 280 -24.72 10.13 13.62
C ASP A 280 -23.31 10.68 13.26
N ALA A 281 -22.94 10.60 11.98
CA ALA A 281 -21.63 10.99 11.50
C ALA A 281 -21.38 12.49 11.70
N GLN A 282 -20.17 12.79 12.21
CA GLN A 282 -19.66 14.14 12.39
C GLN A 282 -18.14 14.13 12.14
N PRO A 283 -17.54 15.21 11.60
CA PRO A 283 -18.17 16.51 11.29
C PRO A 283 -18.93 16.52 9.96
N HIS A 284 -18.75 15.50 9.12
CA HIS A 284 -19.40 15.42 7.81
C HIS A 284 -20.79 14.80 7.93
N ARG A 285 -21.79 15.47 7.36
CA ARG A 285 -23.11 14.87 7.13
C ARG A 285 -23.02 13.91 5.94
N LEU A 286 -23.21 12.62 6.18
CA LEU A 286 -23.19 11.63 5.12
C LEU A 286 -24.51 11.65 4.34
N VAL A 287 -24.42 11.53 3.02
CA VAL A 287 -25.59 11.47 2.12
C VAL A 287 -26.05 10.03 1.89
N GLY A 288 -25.20 9.04 2.17
CA GLY A 288 -25.54 7.63 2.01
C GLY A 288 -24.45 6.66 2.41
N VAL A 289 -24.75 5.38 2.23
CA VAL A 289 -23.86 4.24 2.49
C VAL A 289 -23.65 3.46 1.19
N LEU A 290 -22.40 3.29 0.79
CA LEU A 290 -21.97 2.49 -0.36
C LEU A 290 -21.37 1.17 0.12
N TYR A 291 -21.89 0.06 -0.39
CA TYR A 291 -21.29 -1.27 -0.26
C TYR A 291 -20.60 -1.68 -1.56
N LEU A 292 -19.29 -1.92 -1.51
CA LEU A 292 -18.57 -2.57 -2.62
C LEU A 292 -18.35 -4.05 -2.28
N CYS A 293 -18.93 -4.92 -3.09
CA CYS A 293 -19.03 -6.35 -2.81
C CYS A 293 -18.28 -7.19 -3.85
N ARG A 294 -17.55 -8.24 -3.45
CA ARG A 294 -16.70 -9.02 -4.37
C ARG A 294 -17.43 -10.10 -5.20
N THR A 295 -18.68 -10.43 -4.87
CA THR A 295 -19.44 -11.46 -5.61
C THR A 295 -20.92 -11.14 -5.69
N GLU A 296 -21.60 -11.65 -6.72
CA GLU A 296 -23.06 -11.56 -6.85
C GLU A 296 -23.79 -12.09 -5.61
N ARG A 297 -23.28 -13.16 -4.99
CA ARG A 297 -23.86 -13.73 -3.77
C ARG A 297 -23.81 -12.73 -2.60
N VAL A 298 -22.69 -12.03 -2.43
CA VAL A 298 -22.55 -10.99 -1.40
C VAL A 298 -23.46 -9.80 -1.73
N ILE A 299 -23.50 -9.36 -3.00
CA ILE A 299 -24.41 -8.30 -3.46
C ILE A 299 -25.87 -8.63 -3.12
N ALA A 300 -26.31 -9.85 -3.44
CA ALA A 300 -27.65 -10.34 -3.16
C ALA A 300 -27.94 -10.38 -1.66
N ALA A 301 -26.99 -10.86 -0.85
CA ALA A 301 -27.12 -10.91 0.61
C ALA A 301 -27.27 -9.50 1.22
N VAL A 302 -26.41 -8.54 0.83
CA VAL A 302 -26.48 -7.15 1.32
C VAL A 302 -27.78 -6.49 0.87
N THR A 303 -28.19 -6.71 -0.38
CA THR A 303 -29.47 -6.20 -0.91
C THR A 303 -30.67 -6.78 -0.15
N ALA A 304 -30.62 -8.07 0.21
CA ALA A 304 -31.65 -8.71 1.01
C ALA A 304 -31.69 -8.16 2.44
N ALA A 305 -30.53 -7.93 3.07
CA ALA A 305 -30.44 -7.29 4.38
C ALA A 305 -31.02 -5.88 4.38
N LYS A 306 -30.80 -5.09 3.32
CA LYS A 306 -31.42 -3.75 3.19
C LYS A 306 -32.94 -3.79 3.18
N LYS A 307 -33.55 -4.84 2.61
CA LYS A 307 -35.01 -5.03 2.63
C LYS A 307 -35.55 -5.39 4.02
N ARG A 308 -34.72 -5.97 4.88
CA ARG A 308 -35.05 -6.34 6.27
C ARG A 308 -34.67 -5.27 7.30
N LEU A 309 -34.13 -4.13 6.87
CA LEU A 309 -33.73 -3.05 7.76
C LEU A 309 -34.94 -2.61 8.62
N PRO A 310 -34.79 -2.42 9.94
CA PRO A 310 -35.85 -1.88 10.77
C PRO A 310 -36.40 -0.57 10.19
N ARG A 311 -37.72 -0.38 10.25
CA ARG A 311 -38.41 0.76 9.61
C ARG A 311 -37.82 2.11 9.98
N GLU A 312 -37.47 2.30 11.25
CA GLU A 312 -36.81 3.51 11.78
C GLU A 312 -35.49 3.85 11.08
N LEU A 313 -34.75 2.84 10.62
CA LEU A 313 -33.50 3.02 9.87
C LEU A 313 -33.76 3.08 8.36
N ALA A 314 -34.78 2.37 7.87
CA ALA A 314 -35.15 2.34 6.47
C ALA A 314 -35.70 3.70 6.00
N ASP A 315 -36.38 4.42 6.90
CA ASP A 315 -36.98 5.74 6.66
C ASP A 315 -35.97 6.90 6.80
N LEU A 316 -34.70 6.62 7.15
CA LEU A 316 -33.66 7.65 7.20
C LEU A 316 -33.41 8.22 5.79
N PRO A 317 -33.15 9.53 5.66
CA PRO A 317 -32.85 10.17 4.38
C PRO A 317 -31.38 9.90 3.96
N LEU A 318 -30.98 8.63 3.97
CA LEU A 318 -29.68 8.14 3.54
C LEU A 318 -29.86 7.31 2.27
N LEU A 319 -29.08 7.65 1.26
CA LEU A 319 -28.99 6.84 0.04
C LEU A 319 -28.28 5.51 0.35
N PHE A 320 -28.61 4.50 -0.43
CA PHE A 320 -28.01 3.18 -0.33
C PHE A 320 -27.60 2.72 -1.72
N ALA A 321 -26.31 2.46 -1.90
CA ALA A 321 -25.75 2.00 -3.15
C ALA A 321 -24.98 0.68 -2.92
N VAL A 322 -25.05 -0.21 -3.91
CA VAL A 322 -24.30 -1.47 -3.91
C VAL A 322 -23.60 -1.60 -5.26
N GLY A 323 -22.32 -1.89 -5.25
CA GLY A 323 -21.51 -2.07 -6.45
C GLY A 323 -20.72 -3.37 -6.43
N ASP A 324 -20.43 -3.91 -7.61
CA ASP A 324 -19.45 -4.98 -7.77
C ASP A 324 -18.04 -4.40 -7.64
N PHE A 325 -17.30 -4.86 -6.63
CA PHE A 325 -15.96 -4.39 -6.33
C PHE A 325 -14.96 -4.77 -7.43
N ASP A 326 -14.99 -6.03 -7.89
CA ASP A 326 -13.97 -6.55 -8.80
C ASP A 326 -14.20 -5.97 -10.21
N GLU A 327 -15.47 -5.84 -10.64
CA GLU A 327 -15.82 -5.19 -11.90
C GLU A 327 -15.37 -3.72 -11.91
N GLN A 328 -15.71 -2.94 -10.88
CA GLN A 328 -15.32 -1.53 -10.79
C GLN A 328 -13.80 -1.36 -10.75
N TRP A 329 -13.09 -2.25 -10.04
CA TRP A 329 -11.62 -2.23 -10.02
C TRP A 329 -11.02 -2.53 -11.39
N GLN A 330 -11.56 -3.50 -12.10
CA GLN A 330 -11.13 -3.84 -13.43
C GLN A 330 -11.35 -2.66 -14.39
N GLN A 331 -12.56 -2.09 -14.43
CA GLN A 331 -12.89 -0.91 -15.24
C GLN A 331 -11.97 0.28 -14.93
N HIS A 332 -11.71 0.54 -13.65
CA HIS A 332 -10.79 1.60 -13.23
C HIS A 332 -9.39 1.36 -13.80
N THR A 333 -8.81 0.17 -13.57
CA THR A 333 -7.44 -0.11 -14.01
C THR A 333 -7.30 -0.12 -15.53
N ASP A 334 -8.30 -0.58 -16.27
CA ASP A 334 -8.30 -0.57 -17.74
C ASP A 334 -8.36 0.85 -18.30
N LYS A 335 -9.27 1.69 -17.78
CA LYS A 335 -9.32 3.12 -18.14
C LYS A 335 -7.98 3.80 -17.90
N ARG A 336 -7.32 3.50 -16.77
CA ARG A 336 -6.03 4.07 -16.40
C ARG A 336 -4.89 3.58 -17.28
N ARG A 337 -4.89 2.30 -17.66
CA ARG A 337 -3.93 1.74 -18.62
C ARG A 337 -4.10 2.37 -20.01
N ALA A 338 -5.34 2.52 -20.49
CA ALA A 338 -5.63 3.18 -21.76
C ALA A 338 -5.13 4.63 -21.78
N MET A 339 -5.38 5.40 -20.71
CA MET A 339 -4.87 6.78 -20.60
C MET A 339 -3.33 6.85 -20.60
N ARG A 340 -2.65 5.92 -19.90
CA ARG A 340 -1.17 5.84 -19.90
C ARG A 340 -0.63 5.51 -21.30
N ALA A 341 -1.24 4.55 -21.99
CA ALA A 341 -0.87 4.18 -23.36
C ALA A 341 -1.03 5.36 -24.32
N ALA A 342 -2.17 6.07 -24.26
CA ALA A 342 -2.43 7.27 -25.07
C ALA A 342 -1.39 8.37 -24.83
N LYS A 343 -1.04 8.64 -23.55
CA LYS A 343 0.00 9.63 -23.20
C LYS A 343 1.38 9.24 -23.72
N SER A 344 1.71 7.94 -23.69
CA SER A 344 2.98 7.43 -24.24
C SER A 344 3.03 7.58 -25.76
N ALA A 345 1.94 7.26 -26.46
CA ALA A 345 1.86 7.39 -27.92
C ALA A 345 2.01 8.86 -28.35
N ASN A 346 1.34 9.79 -27.66
CA ASN A 346 1.47 11.23 -27.95
C ASN A 346 2.90 11.73 -27.74
N ARG A 347 3.56 11.35 -26.64
CA ARG A 347 4.98 11.71 -26.42
C ARG A 347 5.90 11.18 -27.51
N HIS A 348 5.66 9.95 -27.97
CA HIS A 348 6.46 9.37 -29.04
C HIS A 348 6.29 10.15 -30.35
N ARG A 349 5.04 10.52 -30.68
CA ARG A 349 4.74 11.36 -31.85
C ARG A 349 5.40 12.73 -31.76
N ASP A 350 5.34 13.40 -30.59
CA ASP A 350 5.96 14.70 -30.39
C ASP A 350 7.49 14.65 -30.52
N ASN A 351 8.11 13.59 -30.01
CA ASN A 351 9.56 13.38 -30.15
C ASN A 351 9.96 13.13 -31.62
N LEU A 352 9.17 12.36 -32.37
CA LEU A 352 9.42 12.16 -33.81
C LEU A 352 9.31 13.46 -34.59
N ILE A 353 8.31 14.30 -34.29
CA ILE A 353 8.15 15.62 -34.91
C ILE A 353 9.32 16.56 -34.59
N ARG A 354 9.83 16.55 -33.34
CA ARG A 354 11.00 17.34 -32.95
C ARG A 354 12.25 16.88 -33.70
N LEU A 355 12.52 15.58 -33.72
CA LEU A 355 13.66 15.01 -34.42
C LEU A 355 13.62 15.29 -35.94
N SER A 356 12.42 15.26 -36.56
CA SER A 356 12.29 15.60 -37.99
C SER A 356 12.55 17.10 -38.27
N LYS A 357 12.26 17.98 -37.31
CA LYS A 357 12.53 19.43 -37.44
C LYS A 357 13.97 19.81 -37.15
N GLU A 358 14.68 19.03 -36.33
CA GLU A 358 16.13 19.22 -36.09
C GLU A 358 16.99 18.63 -37.23
N ALA A 359 16.43 17.74 -38.03
CA ALA A 359 17.08 17.12 -39.18
C ALA A 359 16.79 17.81 -40.54
N SER A 360 15.95 18.86 -40.55
CA SER A 360 15.67 19.73 -41.70
C SER A 360 16.29 21.10 -41.48
#